data_AF-A0A2E8CRF4-F1
#
_entry.id   AF-A0A2E8CRF4-F1
#
_cell.length_a   1.000
_cell.length_b   1.000
_cell.length_c   1.000
_cell.angle_alpha   90.00
_cell.angle_beta   90.00
_cell.angle_gamma   90.00
#
_symmetry.space_group_name_H-M   'P 1'
#
loop_
_entity.id
_entity.type
_entity.pdbx_description
1 polymer ?
#
loop_
_entity_poly.entity_id
_entity_poly.type
_entity_poly.pdbx_seq_one_letter_code
_entity_poly.pdbx_strand_id
1 'polypeptide(L)'
;MGDGNSERLWRREAVALARRVNTGWWLVRFNLLLSLALIGFAVVVLTTRTWLPDWVQTYVPFAILVGLVAGTAFLAWFWSRGRFIGKEEALVRLDDRLGLNNQLSAANREVGRWPVYRALKSDDIGLKWRWEVAILPGVLAGLMVLAAWFVPVSELKGREEMITHEPNAWGQMEEWLATLQEEELIDPGSIEEIEDQIGELRDQPENDWFGHASLEASDTLKERLGRDIQDLAKDLGTIERDLDALRTFSTQLSDAGKEMLLQEMEDAMKKLTMNSMGVNSELAKQLSEVDPSQISEEVMNSLTAEQMQELQNQLAEKRESLGSMEGLPPMAEGGL
;
A
#
# COMPACT_ATOMS: atom_id res chain seq x y z
N MET A 1 67.26 -18.35 51.40
CA MET A 1 66.43 -17.17 51.05
C MET A 1 65.75 -17.24 49.66
N GLY A 2 65.80 -18.36 48.92
CA GLY A 2 65.28 -18.43 47.53
C GLY A 2 63.86 -19.00 47.33
N ASP A 3 63.29 -19.67 48.32
CA ASP A 3 62.07 -20.49 48.10
C ASP A 3 60.77 -19.65 48.17
N GLY A 4 60.70 -18.66 49.06
CA GLY A 4 59.50 -17.84 49.25
C GLY A 4 59.17 -16.88 48.10
N ASN A 5 60.15 -16.51 47.28
CA ASN A 5 59.91 -15.67 46.10
C ASN A 5 59.37 -16.51 44.92
N SER A 6 59.92 -17.71 44.74
CA SER A 6 59.49 -18.68 43.71
C SER A 6 58.05 -19.12 43.94
N GLU A 7 57.67 -19.39 45.19
CA GLU A 7 56.29 -19.71 45.57
C GLU A 7 55.30 -18.62 45.16
N ARG A 8 55.58 -17.36 45.49
CA ARG A 8 54.68 -16.23 45.18
C ARG A 8 54.49 -16.08 43.67
N LEU A 9 55.56 -16.25 42.90
CA LEU A 9 55.53 -16.15 41.45
C LEU A 9 54.70 -17.29 40.83
N TRP A 10 54.91 -18.54 41.23
CA TRP A 10 54.11 -19.67 40.76
C TRP A 10 52.63 -19.56 41.14
N ARG A 11 52.32 -19.10 42.36
CA ARG A 11 50.94 -18.83 42.77
C ARG A 11 50.29 -17.73 41.91
N ARG A 12 51.05 -16.70 41.51
CA ARG A 12 50.55 -15.63 40.64
C ARG A 12 50.26 -16.14 39.23
N GLU A 13 51.15 -16.96 38.66
CA GLU A 13 50.96 -17.54 37.33
C GLU A 13 49.81 -18.54 37.29
N ALA A 14 49.60 -19.33 38.36
CA ALA A 14 48.45 -20.20 38.49
C ALA A 14 47.12 -19.43 38.52
N VAL A 15 47.07 -18.30 39.24
CA VAL A 15 45.89 -17.41 39.24
C VAL A 15 45.68 -16.76 37.87
N ALA A 16 46.76 -16.34 37.20
CA ALA A 16 46.68 -15.79 35.85
C ALA A 16 46.16 -16.82 34.84
N LEU A 17 46.61 -18.08 34.93
CA LEU A 17 46.12 -19.18 34.11
C LEU A 17 44.64 -19.47 34.38
N ALA A 18 44.25 -19.59 35.65
CA ALA A 18 42.87 -19.81 36.04
C ALA A 18 41.96 -18.71 35.46
N ARG A 19 42.35 -17.44 35.58
CA ARG A 19 41.60 -16.32 34.99
C ARG A 19 41.48 -16.43 33.47
N ARG A 20 42.55 -16.78 32.76
CA ARG A 20 42.54 -16.94 31.29
C ARG A 20 41.63 -18.09 30.82
N VAL A 21 41.64 -19.21 31.54
CA VAL A 21 40.76 -20.34 31.21
C VAL A 21 39.30 -20.01 31.53
N ASN A 22 39.05 -19.36 32.67
CA ASN A 22 37.70 -18.95 33.07
C ASN A 22 37.12 -17.89 32.13
N THR A 23 37.93 -16.92 31.69
CA THR A 23 37.51 -15.93 30.69
C THR A 23 37.27 -16.56 29.33
N GLY A 24 38.03 -17.60 28.94
CA GLY A 24 37.76 -18.38 27.73
C GLY A 24 36.41 -19.09 27.77
N TRP A 25 36.09 -19.80 28.85
CA TRP A 25 34.79 -20.46 29.02
C TRP A 25 33.62 -19.48 29.07
N TRP A 26 33.82 -18.35 29.74
CA TRP A 26 32.83 -17.27 29.78
C TRP A 26 32.59 -16.69 28.38
N LEU A 27 33.65 -16.36 27.64
CA LEU A 27 33.55 -15.70 26.34
C LEU A 27 32.90 -16.59 25.28
N VAL A 28 33.16 -17.91 25.29
CA VAL A 28 32.48 -18.86 24.39
C VAL A 28 30.97 -18.91 24.66
N ARG A 29 30.57 -18.98 25.94
CA ARG A 29 29.15 -19.00 26.33
C ARG A 29 28.47 -17.65 26.06
N PHE A 30 29.15 -16.56 26.36
CA PHE A 30 28.65 -15.20 26.13
C PHE A 30 28.41 -14.95 24.65
N ASN A 31 29.40 -15.26 23.79
CA ASN A 31 29.27 -15.04 22.36
C ASN A 31 28.11 -15.85 21.75
N LEU A 32 27.94 -17.12 22.14
CA LEU A 32 26.82 -17.93 21.67
C LEU A 32 25.46 -17.36 22.08
N LEU A 33 25.31 -16.98 23.35
CA LEU A 33 24.06 -16.40 23.85
C LEU A 33 23.78 -15.02 23.25
N LEU A 34 24.81 -14.20 23.10
CA LEU A 34 24.72 -12.87 22.50
C LEU A 34 24.31 -12.96 21.03
N SER A 35 24.92 -13.83 20.23
CA SER A 35 24.55 -14.01 18.82
C SER A 35 23.08 -14.43 18.67
N LEU A 36 22.60 -15.39 19.47
CA LEU A 36 21.20 -15.82 19.44
C LEU A 36 20.26 -14.68 19.83
N ALA A 37 20.60 -13.94 20.89
CA ALA A 37 19.79 -12.84 21.37
C ALA A 37 19.75 -11.66 20.38
N LEU A 38 20.87 -11.34 19.73
CA LEU A 38 20.94 -10.30 18.69
C LEU A 38 20.14 -10.66 17.43
N ILE A 39 20.19 -11.92 16.99
CA ILE A 39 19.38 -12.39 15.85
C ILE A 39 17.89 -12.29 16.19
N GLY A 40 17.49 -12.75 17.38
CA GLY A 40 16.10 -12.61 17.85
C GLY A 40 15.67 -11.15 17.94
N PHE A 41 16.54 -10.28 18.46
CA PHE A 41 16.29 -8.85 18.52
C PHE A 41 16.12 -8.22 17.13
N ALA A 42 16.92 -8.60 16.14
CA ALA A 42 16.77 -8.13 14.75
C ALA A 42 15.39 -8.50 14.17
N VAL A 43 14.93 -9.74 14.39
CA VAL A 43 13.59 -10.19 13.96
C VAL A 43 12.50 -9.40 14.67
N VAL A 44 12.63 -9.16 15.98
CA VAL A 44 11.68 -8.37 16.75
C VAL A 44 11.62 -6.95 16.23
N VAL A 45 12.77 -6.29 15.97
CA VAL A 45 12.82 -4.92 15.42
C VAL A 45 12.15 -4.85 14.05
N LEU A 46 12.44 -5.79 13.15
CA LEU A 46 11.79 -5.82 11.83
C LEU A 46 10.28 -6.02 11.95
N THR A 47 9.83 -6.90 12.85
CA THR A 47 8.41 -7.15 13.08
C THR A 47 7.74 -5.94 13.74
N THR A 48 8.30 -5.38 14.81
CA THR A 48 7.70 -4.20 15.45
C THR A 48 7.68 -2.99 14.51
N ARG A 49 8.66 -2.85 13.62
CA ARG A 49 8.65 -1.80 12.60
C ARG A 49 7.51 -1.95 11.59
N THR A 50 7.05 -3.17 11.29
CA THR A 50 5.89 -3.36 10.41
C THR A 50 4.57 -2.99 11.06
N TRP A 51 4.46 -3.11 12.40
CA TRP A 51 3.20 -2.88 13.13
C TRP A 51 3.13 -1.52 13.88
N LEU A 52 4.26 -0.99 14.34
CA LEU A 52 4.38 0.19 15.21
C LEU A 52 5.61 1.05 14.78
N PRO A 53 5.49 1.87 13.72
CA PRO A 53 6.62 2.61 13.16
C PRO A 53 7.26 3.63 14.13
N ASP A 54 6.47 4.21 15.06
CA ASP A 54 6.96 5.22 16.02
C ASP A 54 7.87 4.64 17.12
N TRP A 55 7.82 3.32 17.34
CA TRP A 55 8.56 2.67 18.43
C TRP A 55 10.07 2.64 18.19
N VAL A 56 10.49 2.53 16.94
CA VAL A 56 11.91 2.42 16.55
C VAL A 56 12.64 3.77 16.68
N GLN A 57 11.92 4.90 16.64
CA GLN A 57 12.50 6.24 16.76
C GLN A 57 12.75 6.69 18.20
N THR A 58 12.25 5.95 19.20
CA THR A 58 12.44 6.26 20.62
C THR A 58 13.76 5.65 21.15
N TYR A 59 14.30 6.13 22.27
CA TYR A 59 15.48 5.53 22.95
C TYR A 59 15.25 4.11 23.52
N VAL A 60 14.01 3.60 23.47
CA VAL A 60 13.59 2.30 24.03
C VAL A 60 14.33 1.10 23.41
N PRO A 61 14.41 0.92 22.08
CA PRO A 61 15.21 -0.14 21.45
C PRO A 61 16.68 -0.15 21.90
N PHE A 62 17.29 1.02 22.11
CA PHE A 62 18.67 1.10 22.60
C PHE A 62 18.77 0.62 24.06
N ALA A 63 17.83 1.00 24.93
CA ALA A 63 17.79 0.52 26.30
C ALA A 63 17.59 -1.01 26.37
N ILE A 64 16.74 -1.58 25.50
CA ILE A 64 16.52 -3.02 25.39
C ILE A 64 17.80 -3.73 24.92
N LEU A 65 18.48 -3.18 23.91
CA LEU A 65 19.74 -3.73 23.42
C LEU A 65 20.81 -3.77 24.52
N VAL A 66 20.98 -2.68 25.26
CA VAL A 66 21.92 -2.62 26.39
C VAL A 66 21.55 -3.64 27.47
N GLY A 67 20.26 -3.73 27.81
CA GLY A 67 19.75 -4.71 28.77
C GLY A 67 19.99 -6.16 28.33
N LEU A 68 19.84 -6.44 27.04
CA LEU A 68 20.05 -7.76 26.44
C LEU A 68 21.54 -8.16 26.45
N VAL A 69 22.46 -7.23 26.16
CA VAL A 69 23.90 -7.45 26.29
C VAL A 69 24.29 -7.72 27.75
N ALA A 70 23.79 -6.91 28.69
CA ALA A 70 24.07 -7.09 30.12
C ALA A 70 23.49 -8.41 30.66
N GLY A 71 22.26 -8.75 30.28
CA GLY A 71 21.58 -9.98 30.67
C GLY A 71 22.30 -11.23 30.15
N THR A 72 22.70 -11.24 28.89
CA THR A 72 23.47 -12.36 28.32
C THR A 72 24.86 -12.50 28.94
N ALA A 73 25.53 -11.40 29.29
CA ALA A 73 26.80 -11.41 30.03
C ALA A 73 26.66 -12.05 31.43
N PHE A 74 25.62 -11.67 32.16
CA PHE A 74 25.32 -12.22 33.49
C PHE A 74 24.94 -13.70 33.42
N LEU A 75 24.08 -14.06 32.47
CA LEU A 75 23.64 -15.45 32.27
C LEU A 75 24.82 -16.35 31.86
N ALA A 76 25.68 -15.88 30.96
CA ALA A 76 26.90 -16.57 30.56
C ALA A 76 27.85 -16.78 31.75
N TRP A 77 27.97 -15.79 32.64
CA TRP A 77 28.76 -15.93 33.86
C TRP A 77 28.18 -16.97 34.81
N PHE A 78 26.87 -16.93 35.08
CA PHE A 78 26.20 -17.89 35.95
C PHE A 78 26.35 -19.34 35.43
N TRP A 79 26.18 -19.53 34.11
CA TRP A 79 26.30 -20.83 33.46
C TRP A 79 27.73 -21.35 33.30
N SER A 80 28.72 -20.45 33.22
CA SER A 80 30.13 -20.83 33.11
C SER A 80 30.79 -21.08 34.47
N ARG A 81 30.20 -20.58 35.55
CA ARG A 81 30.69 -20.75 36.93
C ARG A 81 30.95 -22.21 37.31
N GLY A 82 30.13 -23.14 36.80
CA GLY A 82 30.32 -24.58 37.04
C GLY A 82 31.54 -25.21 36.36
N ARG A 83 32.21 -24.50 35.45
CA ARG A 83 33.46 -24.94 34.79
C ARG A 83 34.67 -24.08 35.14
N PHE A 84 34.53 -23.19 36.11
CA PHE A 84 35.65 -22.36 36.53
C PHE A 84 36.66 -23.18 37.30
N ILE A 85 37.91 -23.04 36.88
CA ILE A 85 39.04 -23.74 37.45
C ILE A 85 39.55 -22.95 38.66
N GLY A 86 39.78 -23.67 39.75
CA GLY A 86 40.37 -23.13 40.97
C GLY A 86 41.88 -22.96 40.87
N LYS A 87 42.49 -22.35 41.90
CA LYS A 87 43.95 -22.18 41.96
C LYS A 87 44.70 -23.52 41.97
N GLU A 88 44.15 -24.53 42.63
CA GLU A 88 44.79 -25.86 42.77
C GLU A 88 44.77 -26.64 41.45
N GLU A 89 43.63 -26.68 40.78
CA GLU A 89 43.50 -27.30 39.46
C GLU A 89 44.35 -26.59 38.40
N ALA A 90 44.53 -25.27 38.51
CA ALA A 90 45.43 -24.51 37.65
C ALA A 90 46.90 -24.89 37.88
N LEU A 91 47.31 -25.21 39.11
CA LEU A 91 48.65 -25.73 39.41
C LEU A 91 48.85 -27.13 38.84
N VAL A 92 47.86 -28.02 38.96
CA VAL A 92 47.90 -29.37 38.35
C VAL A 92 48.03 -29.26 36.82
N ARG A 93 47.30 -28.32 36.21
CA ARG A 93 47.37 -28.10 34.76
C ARG A 93 48.71 -27.50 34.32
N LEU A 94 49.33 -26.66 35.14
CA LEU A 94 50.70 -26.17 34.90
C LEU A 94 51.74 -27.29 35.05
N ASP A 95 51.58 -28.16 36.05
CA ASP A 95 52.45 -29.32 36.25
C ASP A 95 52.43 -30.26 35.03
N ASP A 96 51.24 -30.58 34.53
CA ASP A 96 51.04 -31.41 33.34
C ASP A 96 51.66 -30.78 32.08
N ARG A 97 51.42 -29.48 31.86
CA ARG A 97 51.91 -28.77 30.67
C ARG A 97 53.41 -28.57 30.64
N LEU A 98 54.04 -28.41 31.80
CA LEU A 98 55.48 -28.19 31.93
C LEU A 98 56.26 -29.48 32.20
N GLY A 99 55.58 -30.63 32.32
CA GLY A 99 56.21 -31.91 32.64
C GLY A 99 56.85 -31.94 34.02
N LEU A 100 56.33 -31.15 34.97
CA LEU A 100 56.89 -31.01 36.32
C LEU A 100 56.47 -32.14 37.28
N ASN A 101 55.78 -33.18 36.78
CA ASN A 101 55.46 -34.41 37.52
C ASN A 101 54.86 -34.14 38.91
N ASN A 102 53.83 -33.31 38.99
CA ASN A 102 53.12 -32.92 40.22
C ASN A 102 53.94 -32.14 41.26
N GLN A 103 55.11 -31.59 40.91
CA GLN A 103 55.94 -30.83 41.85
C GLN A 103 55.26 -29.57 42.38
N LEU A 104 54.54 -28.79 41.55
CA LEU A 104 53.84 -27.58 42.00
C LEU A 104 52.65 -27.93 42.90
N SER A 105 51.94 -29.00 42.56
CA SER A 105 50.79 -29.50 43.33
C SER A 105 51.21 -30.08 44.69
N ALA A 106 52.34 -30.79 44.74
CA ALA A 106 52.94 -31.31 45.97
C ALA A 106 53.50 -30.18 46.86
N ALA A 107 54.15 -29.18 46.26
CA ALA A 107 54.66 -28.01 46.98
C ALA A 107 53.52 -27.15 47.57
N ASN A 108 52.38 -27.03 46.88
CA ASN A 108 51.21 -26.33 47.42
C ASN A 108 50.56 -27.04 48.61
N ARG A 109 50.76 -28.35 48.77
CA ARG A 109 50.33 -29.15 49.93
C ARG A 109 51.40 -29.29 51.01
N GLU A 110 52.52 -28.56 50.90
CA GLU A 110 53.65 -28.59 51.83
C GLU A 110 54.42 -29.92 51.89
N VAL A 111 54.18 -30.83 50.94
CA VAL A 111 54.82 -32.17 50.87
C VAL A 111 56.09 -32.15 49.99
N GLY A 112 56.36 -31.05 49.27
CA GLY A 112 57.50 -30.92 48.36
C GLY A 112 58.08 -29.51 48.28
N ARG A 113 59.25 -29.37 47.63
CA ARG A 113 59.91 -28.07 47.44
C ARG A 113 59.44 -27.41 46.15
N TRP A 114 59.28 -26.08 46.17
CA TRP A 114 58.95 -25.30 44.97
C TRP A 114 60.07 -25.38 43.93
N PRO A 115 59.75 -25.64 42.65
CA PRO A 115 60.74 -25.62 41.57
C PRO A 115 61.23 -24.19 41.30
N VAL A 116 62.47 -24.07 40.80
CA VAL A 116 63.07 -22.77 40.45
C VAL A 116 62.19 -22.08 39.40
N TYR A 117 61.77 -20.85 39.71
CA TYR A 117 60.89 -20.10 38.82
C TYR A 117 61.56 -19.81 37.47
N ARG A 118 60.81 -20.06 36.39
CA ARG A 118 61.14 -19.64 35.03
C ARG A 118 59.99 -18.79 34.51
N ALA A 119 60.30 -17.67 33.86
CA ALA A 119 59.28 -16.87 33.19
C ALA A 119 58.62 -17.68 32.06
N LEU A 120 57.31 -17.91 32.17
CA LEU A 120 56.52 -18.65 31.19
C LEU A 120 56.22 -17.78 29.98
N LYS A 121 56.39 -18.33 28.78
CA LYS A 121 55.86 -17.74 27.55
C LYS A 121 54.43 -18.23 27.31
N SER A 122 53.65 -17.47 26.54
CA SER A 122 52.26 -17.85 26.20
C SER A 122 52.14 -19.22 25.53
N ASP A 123 53.16 -19.65 24.77
CA ASP A 123 53.20 -20.97 24.14
C ASP A 123 53.43 -22.12 25.14
N ASP A 124 54.17 -21.88 26.23
CA ASP A 124 54.45 -22.89 27.27
C ASP A 124 53.18 -23.31 28.03
N ILE A 125 52.18 -22.42 28.04
CA ILE A 125 50.89 -22.61 28.69
C ILE A 125 49.91 -23.39 27.77
N GLY A 126 50.23 -23.53 26.48
CA GLY A 126 49.45 -24.29 25.50
C GLY A 126 48.06 -23.70 25.21
N LEU A 127 47.84 -22.43 25.54
CA LEU A 127 46.57 -21.72 25.32
C LEU A 127 46.75 -20.72 24.19
N LYS A 128 46.28 -21.08 22.98
CA LYS A 128 46.28 -20.18 21.82
C LYS A 128 44.91 -19.52 21.69
N TRP A 129 44.85 -18.21 21.88
CA TRP A 129 43.60 -17.47 21.75
C TRP A 129 43.29 -17.24 20.26
N ARG A 130 42.22 -17.84 19.76
CA ARG A 130 41.74 -17.62 18.39
C ARG A 130 40.67 -16.54 18.38
N TRP A 131 41.10 -15.29 18.50
CA TRP A 131 40.21 -14.12 18.59
C TRP A 131 39.27 -14.01 17.39
N GLU A 132 39.72 -14.40 16.20
CA GLU A 132 38.92 -14.41 14.98
C GLU A 132 37.65 -15.25 15.15
N VAL A 133 37.77 -16.53 15.53
CA VAL A 133 36.61 -17.43 15.71
C VAL A 133 35.75 -17.01 16.90
N ALA A 134 36.36 -16.40 17.92
CA ALA A 134 35.69 -16.00 19.14
C ALA A 134 34.83 -14.74 18.98
N ILE A 135 35.15 -13.85 18.04
CA ILE A 135 34.47 -12.55 17.85
C ILE A 135 33.55 -12.55 16.63
N LEU A 136 33.86 -13.37 15.60
CA LEU A 136 33.13 -13.40 14.32
C LEU A 136 31.60 -13.55 14.46
N PRO A 137 31.06 -14.47 15.29
CA PRO A 137 29.61 -14.64 15.42
C PRO A 137 28.91 -13.42 16.01
N GLY A 138 29.54 -12.76 16.98
CA GLY A 138 29.01 -11.55 17.61
C GLY A 138 29.04 -10.35 16.65
N VAL A 139 30.11 -10.21 15.86
CA VAL A 139 30.21 -9.15 14.85
C VAL A 139 29.20 -9.36 13.73
N LEU A 140 29.04 -10.59 13.23
CA LEU A 140 28.06 -10.89 12.20
C LEU A 140 26.63 -10.61 12.68
N ALA A 141 26.30 -11.02 13.92
CA ALA A 141 25.00 -10.75 14.51
C ALA A 141 24.77 -9.23 14.74
N GLY A 142 25.80 -8.49 15.15
CA GLY A 142 25.75 -7.03 15.25
C GLY A 142 25.50 -6.35 13.90
N LEU A 143 26.17 -6.82 12.85
CA LEU A 143 25.93 -6.36 11.48
C LEU A 143 24.50 -6.65 11.00
N MET A 144 23.91 -7.78 11.39
CA MET A 144 22.51 -8.06 11.07
C MET A 144 21.54 -7.09 11.75
N VAL A 145 21.78 -6.71 13.01
CA VAL A 145 20.97 -5.70 13.70
C VAL A 145 21.11 -4.32 13.02
N LEU A 146 22.32 -3.94 12.62
CA LEU A 146 22.54 -2.72 11.85
C LEU A 146 21.83 -2.77 10.49
N ALA A 147 21.94 -3.87 9.76
CA ALA A 147 21.24 -4.07 8.50
C ALA A 147 19.72 -3.96 8.69
N ALA A 148 19.16 -4.58 9.75
CA ALA A 148 17.74 -4.46 10.08
C ALA A 148 17.30 -3.00 10.32
N TRP A 149 18.20 -2.15 10.84
CA TRP A 149 17.93 -0.73 11.01
C TRP A 149 17.90 0.02 9.67
N PHE A 150 18.84 -0.30 8.77
CA PHE A 150 18.98 0.37 7.47
C PHE A 150 18.05 -0.14 6.38
N VAL A 151 17.54 -1.38 6.49
CA VAL A 151 16.60 -1.94 5.52
C VAL A 151 15.31 -1.13 5.54
N PRO A 152 14.90 -0.51 4.42
CA PRO A 152 13.60 0.13 4.32
C PRO A 152 12.54 -0.97 4.27
N VAL A 153 11.79 -1.11 5.36
CA VAL A 153 10.65 -2.03 5.42
C VAL A 153 9.42 -1.23 5.00
N SER A 154 8.69 -1.71 4.01
CA SER A 154 7.40 -1.14 3.61
C SER A 154 6.46 -1.14 4.81
N GLU A 155 6.04 0.04 5.24
CA GLU A 155 5.06 0.17 6.31
C GLU A 155 3.74 -0.42 5.81
N LEU A 156 3.06 -1.26 6.62
CA LEU A 156 1.69 -1.69 6.32
C LEU A 156 0.70 -0.52 6.35
N LYS A 157 1.16 0.69 6.70
CA LYS A 157 0.43 1.97 6.62
C LYS A 157 0.14 2.46 5.19
N GLY A 158 0.44 1.68 4.15
CA GLY A 158 0.00 1.97 2.79
C GLY A 158 -1.52 1.92 2.55
N ARG A 159 -2.36 1.77 3.59
CA ARG A 159 -3.82 1.85 3.48
C ARG A 159 -4.41 3.13 4.08
N GLU A 160 -3.62 3.97 4.74
CA GLU A 160 -4.08 5.23 5.35
C GLU A 160 -3.41 6.47 4.73
N GLU A 161 -2.88 6.39 3.50
CA GLU A 161 -2.68 7.63 2.74
C GLU A 161 -4.06 8.22 2.48
N MET A 162 -4.36 9.26 3.27
CA MET A 162 -5.59 10.04 3.23
C MET A 162 -6.01 10.28 1.79
N ILE A 163 -7.10 9.66 1.40
CA ILE A 163 -7.75 9.87 0.12
C ILE A 163 -8.25 11.31 0.14
N THR A 164 -7.44 12.23 -0.37
CA THR A 164 -7.68 13.68 -0.22
C THR A 164 -8.50 14.23 -1.40
N HIS A 165 -8.90 13.38 -2.34
CA HIS A 165 -9.65 13.79 -3.53
C HIS A 165 -10.75 12.80 -3.84
N GLU A 166 -11.91 13.34 -4.22
CA GLU A 166 -13.05 12.58 -4.70
C GLU A 166 -12.71 11.86 -6.02
N PRO A 167 -13.38 10.74 -6.33
CA PRO A 167 -13.28 10.10 -7.63
C PRO A 167 -13.63 11.07 -8.77
N ASN A 168 -12.76 11.17 -9.79
CA ASN A 168 -12.97 12.03 -10.96
C ASN A 168 -14.27 11.69 -11.73
N ALA A 169 -14.75 10.45 -11.63
CA ALA A 169 -15.99 10.03 -12.26
C ALA A 169 -17.20 10.86 -11.81
N TRP A 170 -17.24 11.32 -10.56
CA TRP A 170 -18.36 12.09 -10.02
C TRP A 170 -18.39 13.50 -10.60
N GLY A 171 -17.25 14.20 -10.61
CA GLY A 171 -17.15 15.53 -11.21
C GLY A 171 -17.49 15.55 -12.71
N GLN A 172 -17.14 14.48 -13.44
CA GLN A 172 -17.53 14.35 -14.85
C GLN A 172 -19.04 14.16 -15.03
N MET A 173 -19.71 13.37 -14.18
CA MET A 173 -21.16 13.22 -14.24
C MET A 173 -21.88 14.52 -13.87
N GLU A 174 -21.38 15.25 -12.87
CA GLU A 174 -21.90 16.57 -12.48
C GLU A 174 -21.77 17.57 -13.64
N GLU A 175 -20.66 17.55 -14.39
CA GLU A 175 -20.49 18.37 -15.59
C GLU A 175 -21.51 18.01 -16.69
N TRP A 176 -21.75 16.71 -16.93
CA TRP A 176 -22.78 16.29 -17.87
C TRP A 176 -24.18 16.75 -17.45
N LEU A 177 -24.53 16.62 -16.17
CA LEU A 177 -25.81 17.09 -15.63
C LEU A 177 -25.97 18.61 -15.74
N ALA A 178 -24.90 19.37 -15.48
CA ALA A 178 -24.90 20.82 -15.60
C ALA A 178 -25.21 21.26 -17.04
N THR A 179 -24.60 20.61 -18.04
CA THR A 179 -24.93 20.89 -19.45
C THR A 179 -26.36 20.46 -19.80
N LEU A 180 -26.84 19.31 -19.31
CA LEU A 180 -28.23 18.88 -19.53
C LEU A 180 -29.25 19.87 -18.93
N GLN A 181 -28.90 20.48 -17.81
CA GLN A 181 -29.68 21.53 -17.15
C GLN A 181 -29.63 22.85 -17.93
N GLU A 182 -28.43 23.29 -18.34
CA GLU A 182 -28.22 24.52 -19.11
C GLU A 182 -28.98 24.50 -20.43
N GLU A 183 -29.02 23.34 -21.09
CA GLU A 183 -29.72 23.13 -22.34
C GLU A 183 -31.22 22.87 -22.16
N GLU A 184 -31.72 22.85 -20.92
CA GLU A 184 -33.12 22.57 -20.56
C GLU A 184 -33.68 21.33 -21.28
N LEU A 185 -32.85 20.28 -21.42
CA LEU A 185 -33.20 19.08 -22.20
C LEU A 185 -34.04 18.08 -21.41
N ILE A 186 -33.81 18.03 -20.10
CA ILE A 186 -34.30 16.98 -19.20
C ILE A 186 -35.16 17.61 -18.11
N ASP A 187 -36.08 16.82 -17.54
CA ASP A 187 -36.86 17.26 -16.39
C ASP A 187 -35.95 17.53 -15.17
N PRO A 188 -36.12 18.68 -14.48
CA PRO A 188 -35.33 19.00 -13.29
C PRO A 188 -35.38 17.94 -12.19
N GLY A 189 -36.48 17.20 -12.05
CA GLY A 189 -36.60 16.14 -11.05
C GLY A 189 -35.70 14.95 -11.32
N SER A 190 -35.44 14.63 -12.60
CA SER A 190 -34.51 13.56 -12.97
C SER A 190 -33.05 13.95 -12.75
N ILE A 191 -32.73 15.24 -12.90
CA ILE A 191 -31.41 15.77 -12.56
C ILE A 191 -31.18 15.63 -11.05
N GLU A 192 -32.15 16.03 -10.24
CA GLU A 192 -32.11 15.90 -8.77
C GLU A 192 -31.94 14.43 -8.34
N GLU A 193 -32.63 13.47 -8.97
CA GLU A 193 -32.48 12.03 -8.66
C GLU A 193 -31.05 11.52 -8.90
N ILE A 194 -30.40 11.98 -9.97
CA ILE A 194 -29.03 11.55 -10.31
C ILE A 194 -28.01 12.25 -9.40
N GLU A 195 -28.22 13.53 -9.09
CA GLU A 195 -27.41 14.26 -8.10
C GLU A 195 -27.49 13.61 -6.71
N ASP A 196 -28.68 13.17 -6.29
CA ASP A 196 -28.89 12.44 -5.04
C ASP A 196 -28.12 11.11 -5.03
N GLN A 197 -28.08 10.38 -6.15
CA GLN A 197 -27.28 9.15 -6.26
C GLN A 197 -25.78 9.42 -6.17
N ILE A 198 -25.29 10.50 -6.77
CA ILE A 198 -23.89 10.94 -6.61
C ILE A 198 -23.63 11.37 -5.16
N GLY A 199 -24.58 12.04 -4.52
CA GLY A 199 -24.55 12.42 -3.11
C GLY A 199 -24.46 11.21 -2.18
N GLU A 200 -25.25 10.15 -2.42
CA GLU A 200 -25.20 8.91 -1.66
C GLU A 200 -23.83 8.21 -1.77
N LEU A 201 -23.19 8.27 -2.94
CA LEU A 201 -21.82 7.78 -3.13
C LEU A 201 -20.80 8.64 -2.34
N ARG A 202 -20.99 9.96 -2.29
CA ARG A 202 -20.14 10.91 -1.55
C ARG A 202 -20.29 10.79 -0.03
N ASP A 203 -21.49 10.49 0.45
CA ASP A 203 -21.80 10.31 1.89
C ASP A 203 -21.16 9.06 2.51
N GLN A 204 -20.64 8.15 1.68
CA GLN A 204 -19.85 7.02 2.16
C GLN A 204 -18.54 7.49 2.82
N PRO A 205 -18.00 6.72 3.78
CA PRO A 205 -16.70 7.03 4.39
C PRO A 205 -15.62 7.23 3.31
N GLU A 206 -14.76 8.24 3.46
CA GLU A 206 -13.73 8.58 2.45
C GLU A 206 -12.80 7.40 2.11
N ASN A 207 -12.56 6.51 3.07
CA ASN A 207 -11.79 5.27 2.87
C ASN A 207 -12.45 4.26 1.92
N ASP A 208 -13.77 4.37 1.72
CA ASP A 208 -14.59 3.46 0.92
C ASP A 208 -14.94 4.03 -0.45
N TRP A 209 -14.65 5.31 -0.73
CA TRP A 209 -14.86 5.94 -2.06
C TRP A 209 -14.19 5.16 -3.20
N PHE A 210 -13.00 4.61 -2.95
CA PHE A 210 -12.26 3.76 -3.90
C PHE A 210 -12.37 2.27 -3.59
N GLY A 211 -13.32 1.89 -2.73
CA GLY A 211 -13.68 0.51 -2.48
C GLY A 211 -14.32 -0.13 -3.71
N HIS A 212 -14.27 -1.46 -3.78
CA HIS A 212 -14.80 -2.19 -4.95
C HIS A 212 -16.28 -1.90 -5.21
N ALA A 213 -17.09 -1.81 -4.15
CA ALA A 213 -18.52 -1.51 -4.26
C ALA A 213 -18.79 -0.08 -4.74
N SER A 214 -18.07 0.92 -4.21
CA SER A 214 -18.21 2.32 -4.62
C SER A 214 -17.77 2.54 -6.06
N LEU A 215 -16.66 1.92 -6.48
CA LEU A 215 -16.19 2.01 -7.87
C LEU A 215 -17.17 1.35 -8.85
N GLU A 216 -17.69 0.17 -8.52
CA GLU A 216 -18.69 -0.49 -9.36
C GLU A 216 -20.00 0.32 -9.44
N ALA A 217 -20.47 0.87 -8.32
CA ALA A 217 -21.64 1.74 -8.32
C ALA A 217 -21.41 3.03 -9.13
N SER A 218 -20.22 3.64 -9.00
CA SER A 218 -19.85 4.84 -9.75
C SER A 218 -19.74 4.56 -11.26
N ASP A 219 -19.10 3.45 -11.64
CA ASP A 219 -18.94 3.06 -13.04
C ASP A 219 -20.27 2.70 -13.69
N THR A 220 -21.13 1.96 -12.98
CA THR A 220 -22.47 1.60 -13.48
C THR A 220 -23.37 2.82 -13.65
N LEU A 221 -23.32 3.77 -12.70
CA LEU A 221 -24.06 5.03 -12.79
C LEU A 221 -23.56 5.86 -13.98
N LYS A 222 -22.24 6.03 -14.11
CA LYS A 222 -21.62 6.76 -15.22
C LYS A 222 -21.94 6.14 -16.58
N GLU A 223 -21.86 4.82 -16.71
CA GLU A 223 -22.17 4.12 -17.95
C GLU A 223 -23.66 4.23 -18.30
N ARG A 224 -24.55 4.19 -17.31
CA ARG A 224 -25.98 4.41 -17.52
C ARG A 224 -26.25 5.84 -17.99
N LEU A 225 -25.75 6.85 -17.27
CA LEU A 225 -25.94 8.26 -17.60
C LEU A 225 -25.38 8.57 -19.00
N GLY A 226 -24.16 8.11 -19.28
CA GLY A 226 -23.54 8.31 -20.60
C GLY A 226 -24.34 7.68 -21.75
N ARG A 227 -24.92 6.50 -21.55
CA ARG A 227 -25.81 5.87 -22.55
C ARG A 227 -27.11 6.65 -22.73
N ASP A 228 -27.74 7.08 -21.65
CA ASP A 228 -29.00 7.82 -21.72
C ASP A 228 -28.81 9.17 -22.45
N ILE A 229 -27.66 9.84 -22.27
CA ILE A 229 -27.26 11.06 -22.99
C ILE A 229 -27.05 10.79 -24.48
N GLN A 230 -26.40 9.68 -24.82
CA GLN A 230 -26.17 9.29 -26.22
C GLN A 230 -27.46 8.96 -26.96
N ASP A 231 -28.36 8.22 -26.30
CA ASP A 231 -29.67 7.89 -26.85
C ASP A 231 -30.49 9.17 -27.08
N LEU A 232 -30.45 10.11 -26.11
CA LEU A 232 -31.05 11.45 -26.27
C LEU A 232 -30.47 12.20 -27.48
N ALA A 233 -29.15 12.31 -27.59
CA ALA A 233 -28.50 13.02 -28.71
C ALA A 233 -28.83 12.38 -30.08
N LYS A 234 -28.90 11.05 -30.11
CA LYS A 234 -29.24 10.28 -31.32
C LYS A 234 -30.70 10.52 -31.73
N ASP A 235 -31.64 10.41 -30.81
CA ASP A 235 -33.06 10.57 -31.11
C ASP A 235 -33.39 12.03 -31.50
N LEU A 236 -32.77 13.02 -30.83
CA LEU A 236 -32.86 14.44 -31.24
C LEU A 236 -32.31 14.65 -32.66
N GLY A 237 -31.18 14.03 -33.00
CA GLY A 237 -30.60 14.09 -34.33
C GLY A 237 -31.45 13.40 -35.41
N THR A 238 -32.14 12.32 -35.06
CA THR A 238 -33.11 11.68 -35.96
C THR A 238 -34.28 12.63 -36.25
N ILE A 239 -34.86 13.25 -35.23
CA ILE A 239 -35.94 14.23 -35.39
C ILE A 239 -35.48 15.43 -36.23
N GLU A 240 -34.32 16.02 -35.92
CA GLU A 240 -33.74 17.14 -36.68
C GLU A 240 -33.58 16.80 -38.17
N ARG A 241 -33.00 15.62 -38.46
CA ARG A 241 -32.77 15.14 -39.83
C ARG A 241 -34.08 14.89 -40.58
N ASP A 242 -35.05 14.25 -39.93
CA ASP A 242 -36.32 13.89 -40.57
C ASP A 242 -37.18 15.12 -40.83
N LEU A 243 -37.17 16.09 -39.92
CA LEU A 243 -37.79 17.40 -40.13
C LEU A 243 -37.15 18.16 -41.30
N ASP A 244 -35.82 18.18 -41.41
CA ASP A 244 -35.12 18.82 -42.51
C ASP A 244 -35.45 18.16 -43.86
N ALA A 245 -35.44 16.83 -43.90
CA ALA A 245 -35.74 16.06 -45.09
C ALA A 245 -37.19 16.27 -45.56
N LEU A 246 -38.14 16.27 -44.61
CA LEU A 246 -39.55 16.53 -44.88
C LEU A 246 -39.73 17.95 -45.43
N ARG A 247 -39.07 18.96 -44.85
CA ARG A 247 -39.17 20.35 -45.33
C ARG A 247 -38.55 20.53 -46.72
N THR A 248 -37.29 20.12 -46.88
CA THR A 248 -36.49 20.39 -48.08
C THR A 248 -36.98 19.57 -49.28
N PHE A 249 -37.46 18.35 -49.04
CA PHE A 249 -37.85 17.42 -50.10
C PHE A 249 -39.34 17.04 -50.08
N SER A 250 -40.19 17.73 -49.31
CA SER A 250 -41.66 17.49 -49.24
C SER A 250 -42.34 17.32 -50.60
N THR A 251 -41.91 18.07 -51.62
CA THR A 251 -42.51 18.04 -52.96
C THR A 251 -41.86 17.01 -53.90
N GLN A 252 -40.71 16.45 -53.52
CA GLN A 252 -39.91 15.52 -54.33
C GLN A 252 -39.91 14.09 -53.77
N LEU A 253 -40.29 13.92 -52.50
CA LEU A 253 -40.44 12.61 -51.85
C LEU A 253 -41.70 11.90 -52.34
N SER A 254 -41.56 10.61 -52.64
CA SER A 254 -42.70 9.71 -52.82
C SER A 254 -43.51 9.60 -51.52
N ASP A 255 -44.81 9.34 -51.61
CA ASP A 255 -45.69 9.16 -50.44
C ASP A 255 -45.13 8.13 -49.44
N ALA A 256 -44.57 7.02 -49.94
CA ALA A 256 -43.91 6.01 -49.10
C ALA A 256 -42.65 6.51 -48.36
N GLY A 257 -41.94 7.47 -48.94
CA GLY A 257 -40.75 8.08 -48.31
C GLY A 257 -41.12 9.08 -47.23
N LYS A 258 -42.23 9.81 -47.41
CA LYS A 258 -42.78 10.69 -46.38
C LYS A 258 -43.26 9.88 -45.17
N GLU A 259 -44.01 8.81 -45.43
CA GLU A 259 -44.55 7.95 -44.37
C GLU A 259 -43.44 7.29 -43.55
N MET A 260 -42.35 6.86 -44.20
CA MET A 260 -41.17 6.32 -43.52
C MET A 260 -40.49 7.36 -42.60
N LEU A 261 -40.28 8.60 -43.06
CA LEU A 261 -39.68 9.66 -42.25
C LEU A 261 -40.57 10.07 -41.06
N LEU A 262 -41.89 10.14 -41.28
CA LEU A 262 -42.85 10.42 -40.21
C LEU A 262 -42.84 9.31 -39.16
N GLN A 263 -42.74 8.04 -39.59
CA GLN A 263 -42.64 6.90 -38.69
C GLN A 263 -41.31 6.89 -37.90
N GLU A 264 -40.18 7.18 -38.55
CA GLU A 264 -38.87 7.30 -37.87
C GLU A 264 -38.88 8.42 -36.81
N MET A 265 -39.49 9.55 -37.13
CA MET A 265 -39.65 10.67 -36.22
C MET A 265 -40.60 10.36 -35.05
N GLU A 266 -41.74 9.70 -35.31
CA GLU A 266 -42.66 9.23 -34.27
C GLU A 266 -41.96 8.24 -33.31
N ASP A 267 -41.21 7.29 -33.85
CA ASP A 267 -40.44 6.33 -33.08
C ASP A 267 -39.36 7.02 -32.23
N ALA A 268 -38.65 8.02 -32.78
CA ALA A 268 -37.65 8.80 -32.05
C ALA A 268 -38.29 9.61 -30.89
N MET A 269 -39.41 10.31 -31.13
CA MET A 269 -40.11 11.03 -30.07
C MET A 269 -40.67 10.11 -28.99
N LYS A 270 -41.14 8.92 -29.38
CA LYS A 270 -41.58 7.91 -28.42
C LYS A 270 -40.41 7.40 -27.57
N LYS A 271 -39.22 7.20 -28.15
CA LYS A 271 -38.03 6.84 -27.38
C LYS A 271 -37.57 7.95 -26.46
N LEU A 272 -37.61 9.20 -26.90
CA LEU A 272 -37.32 10.37 -26.06
C LEU A 272 -38.22 10.43 -24.82
N THR A 273 -39.54 10.27 -25.01
CA THR A 273 -40.50 10.25 -23.89
C THR A 273 -40.36 9.02 -22.99
N MET A 274 -39.80 7.93 -23.49
CA MET A 274 -39.50 6.71 -22.73
C MET A 274 -38.09 6.70 -22.12
N ASN A 275 -37.23 7.67 -22.46
CA ASN A 275 -35.89 7.76 -21.90
C ASN A 275 -35.97 7.93 -20.38
N SER A 276 -35.07 7.25 -19.66
CA SER A 276 -35.09 7.14 -18.20
C SER A 276 -34.96 8.50 -17.49
N MET A 277 -34.39 9.50 -18.17
CA MET A 277 -34.24 10.85 -17.65
C MET A 277 -35.46 11.76 -17.90
N GLY A 278 -36.38 11.41 -18.81
CA GLY A 278 -37.56 12.22 -19.12
C GLY A 278 -37.24 13.58 -19.78
N VAL A 279 -37.90 13.88 -20.90
CA VAL A 279 -37.70 15.16 -21.61
C VAL A 279 -38.35 16.30 -20.83
N ASN A 280 -37.70 17.47 -20.83
CA ASN A 280 -38.26 18.68 -20.25
C ASN A 280 -39.67 18.98 -20.79
N SER A 281 -40.58 19.38 -19.91
CA SER A 281 -41.99 19.65 -20.25
C SER A 281 -42.19 20.69 -21.37
N GLU A 282 -41.26 21.64 -21.53
CA GLU A 282 -41.32 22.65 -22.59
C GLU A 282 -40.87 22.09 -23.94
N LEU A 283 -39.76 21.35 -23.96
CA LEU A 283 -39.33 20.64 -25.16
C LEU A 283 -40.36 19.57 -25.59
N ALA A 284 -40.96 18.87 -24.64
CA ALA A 284 -42.03 17.91 -24.90
C ALA A 284 -43.27 18.58 -25.53
N LYS A 285 -43.65 19.79 -25.07
CA LYS A 285 -44.74 20.56 -25.70
C LYS A 285 -44.37 20.97 -27.12
N GLN A 286 -43.18 21.53 -27.33
CA GLN A 286 -42.71 21.97 -28.64
C GLN A 286 -42.63 20.80 -29.63
N LEU A 287 -42.15 19.62 -29.20
CA LEU A 287 -42.16 18.41 -30.01
C LEU A 287 -43.58 17.91 -30.30
N SER A 288 -44.51 18.02 -29.34
CA SER A 288 -45.92 17.63 -29.55
C SER A 288 -46.69 18.57 -30.49
N GLU A 289 -46.26 19.82 -30.62
CA GLU A 289 -46.82 20.77 -31.60
C GLU A 289 -46.39 20.41 -33.03
N VAL A 290 -45.29 19.65 -33.18
CA VAL A 290 -44.76 19.15 -34.45
C VAL A 290 -45.11 17.66 -34.63
N ASP A 291 -46.23 17.22 -34.06
CA ASP A 291 -46.68 15.83 -34.10
C ASP A 291 -46.90 15.34 -35.56
N PRO A 292 -46.17 14.30 -36.03
CA PRO A 292 -46.22 13.75 -37.39
C PRO A 292 -47.62 13.29 -37.79
N SER A 293 -48.47 12.92 -36.84
CA SER A 293 -49.86 12.54 -37.10
C SER A 293 -50.75 13.73 -37.49
N GLN A 294 -50.28 14.96 -37.21
CA GLN A 294 -50.96 16.22 -37.53
C GLN A 294 -50.30 17.01 -38.67
N ILE A 295 -49.11 16.59 -39.14
CA ILE A 295 -48.43 17.16 -40.31
C ILE A 295 -49.15 16.74 -41.59
N SER A 296 -50.36 17.25 -41.77
CA SER A 296 -51.06 17.28 -43.06
C SER A 296 -50.43 18.35 -43.96
N GLU A 297 -50.60 18.25 -45.29
CA GLU A 297 -50.10 19.26 -46.25
C GLU A 297 -50.55 20.69 -45.91
N GLU A 298 -51.66 20.87 -45.20
CA GLU A 298 -52.14 22.17 -44.71
C GLU A 298 -51.34 22.67 -43.51
N VAL A 299 -50.93 21.79 -42.60
CA VAL A 299 -50.15 22.13 -41.39
C VAL A 299 -48.68 22.39 -41.71
N MET A 300 -48.11 21.70 -42.72
CA MET A 300 -46.78 22.06 -43.26
C MET A 300 -46.74 23.48 -43.87
N ASN A 301 -47.88 23.96 -44.37
CA ASN A 301 -48.00 25.30 -44.93
C ASN A 301 -48.38 26.36 -43.87
N SER A 302 -48.93 25.95 -42.71
CA SER A 302 -49.37 26.85 -41.64
C SER A 302 -48.47 26.93 -40.42
N LEU A 303 -47.59 25.94 -40.18
CA LEU A 303 -46.42 26.13 -39.34
C LEU A 303 -45.52 27.13 -40.08
N THR A 304 -45.43 28.35 -39.56
CA THR A 304 -44.53 29.36 -40.14
C THR A 304 -43.15 28.74 -40.31
N ALA A 305 -42.63 28.71 -41.53
CA ALA A 305 -41.33 28.11 -41.84
C ALA A 305 -40.19 28.61 -40.91
N GLU A 306 -40.39 29.79 -40.33
CA GLU A 306 -39.55 30.39 -39.27
C GLU A 306 -39.58 29.62 -37.94
N GLN A 307 -40.75 29.15 -37.46
CA GLN A 307 -40.86 28.39 -36.21
C GLN A 307 -40.23 26.99 -36.32
N MET A 308 -40.39 26.32 -37.47
CA MET A 308 -39.72 25.04 -37.71
C MET A 308 -38.21 25.19 -37.89
N GLN A 309 -37.75 26.26 -38.55
CA GLN A 309 -36.33 26.58 -38.64
C GLN A 309 -35.73 26.85 -37.26
N GLU A 310 -36.45 27.57 -36.41
CA GLU A 310 -36.03 27.88 -35.04
C GLU A 310 -35.90 26.59 -34.20
N LEU A 311 -36.91 25.72 -34.23
CA LEU A 311 -36.86 24.43 -33.54
C LEU A 311 -35.70 23.56 -34.06
N GLN A 312 -35.50 23.51 -35.38
CA GLN A 312 -34.38 22.76 -35.98
C GLN A 312 -33.03 23.30 -35.49
N ASN A 313 -32.84 24.62 -35.48
CA ASN A 313 -31.60 25.23 -35.00
C ASN A 313 -31.39 24.92 -33.51
N GLN A 314 -32.45 25.00 -32.70
CA GLN A 314 -32.38 24.66 -31.27
C GLN A 314 -32.05 23.19 -31.04
N LEU A 315 -32.66 22.27 -31.81
CA LEU A 315 -32.34 20.84 -31.73
C LEU A 315 -30.90 20.54 -32.16
N ALA A 316 -30.41 21.23 -33.21
CA ALA A 316 -29.04 21.09 -33.69
C ALA A 316 -28.02 21.60 -32.66
N GLU A 317 -28.28 22.77 -32.07
CA GLU A 317 -27.45 23.37 -31.01
C GLU A 317 -27.39 22.46 -29.77
N LYS A 318 -28.56 22.02 -29.30
CA LYS A 318 -28.68 21.07 -28.19
C LYS A 318 -27.98 19.74 -28.48
N ARG A 319 -28.05 19.22 -29.71
CA ARG A 319 -27.34 18.00 -30.09
C ARG A 319 -25.83 18.21 -30.13
N GLU A 320 -25.37 19.38 -30.60
CA GLU A 320 -23.95 19.72 -30.65
C GLU A 320 -23.36 19.83 -29.25
N SER A 321 -24.06 20.46 -28.30
CA SER A 321 -23.61 20.54 -26.91
C SER A 321 -23.52 19.16 -26.25
N LEU A 322 -24.52 18.29 -26.44
CA LEU A 322 -24.45 16.88 -26.00
C LEU A 322 -23.27 16.12 -26.63
N GLY A 323 -22.99 16.35 -27.92
CA GLY A 323 -21.89 15.70 -28.64
C GLY A 323 -20.50 16.20 -28.24
N SER A 324 -20.43 17.39 -27.65
CA SER A 324 -19.18 18.02 -27.20
C SER A 324 -18.75 17.60 -25.80
N MET A 325 -19.61 16.86 -25.06
CA MET A 325 -19.33 16.39 -23.71
C MET A 325 -18.12 15.45 -23.67
N GLU A 326 -17.08 15.84 -22.92
CA GLU A 326 -15.85 15.06 -22.82
C GLU A 326 -16.07 13.76 -22.02
N GLY A 327 -15.56 12.64 -22.58
CA GLY A 327 -15.47 11.36 -21.87
C GLY A 327 -16.76 10.54 -21.81
N LEU A 328 -17.76 10.84 -22.65
CA LEU A 328 -18.87 9.92 -22.89
C LEU A 328 -18.33 8.54 -23.34
N PRO A 329 -18.96 7.43 -22.91
CA PRO A 329 -18.55 6.09 -23.33
C PRO A 329 -18.53 6.00 -24.87
N PRO A 330 -17.63 5.24 -25.50
CA PRO A 330 -17.70 5.07 -26.94
C PRO A 330 -19.06 4.46 -27.30
N MET A 331 -19.77 5.07 -28.24
CA MET A 331 -21.03 4.52 -28.78
C MET A 331 -20.78 3.04 -29.09
N ALA A 332 -21.46 2.15 -28.37
CA ALA A 332 -21.33 0.72 -28.61
C ALA A 332 -21.70 0.49 -30.08
N GLU A 333 -20.70 0.13 -30.90
CA GLU A 333 -20.93 -0.30 -32.27
C GLU A 333 -21.95 -1.42 -32.21
N GLY A 334 -23.18 -1.10 -32.63
CA GLY A 334 -24.29 -2.03 -32.59
C GLY A 334 -23.88 -3.33 -33.26
N GLY A 335 -24.07 -4.43 -32.53
CA GLY A 335 -24.08 -5.76 -33.11
C GLY A 335 -25.05 -5.76 -34.28
N LEU A 336 -24.49 -6.04 -35.46
CA LEU A 336 -25.22 -6.41 -36.67
C LEU A 336 -26.06 -7.66 -36.47
#